data_AF-A0A2R6W4N9-F1
#
_entry.id   AF-A0A2R6W4N9-F1
#
_cell.length_a   1.000
_cell.length_b   1.000
_cell.length_c   1.000
_cell.angle_alpha   90.00
_cell.angle_beta   90.00
_cell.angle_gamma   90.00
#
_symmetry.space_group_name_H-M   'P 1'
#
loop_
_entity.id
_entity.type
_entity.pdbx_description
1 polymer ?
#
loop_
_entity_poly.entity_id
_entity_poly.type
_entity_poly.pdbx_seq_one_letter_code
_entity_poly.pdbx_strand_id
1 'polypeptide(L)'
;MELEREDHRPRDSWDSLPVELLIKVLRDQDLPISTLAECRAVCKKWKQIIDGPDLRNKIWNQSAILYDACIDSTAYFCLGDRWIGRYISFEPKEVVAADGGLMCFNQLLSTEFVIYNPVVDKYLSLKVPHEIDGVSTVFNGMLECIVVGLVVDQFTKHFKVVLGGVPIPDRRTSLIYDSTTSTWSWLINKFPVLLNWMEVECHSGRCLVCNGSLYWIVWDPRFMIKALLIFNLTEETWNILFEEIMEDMPGALQVAAYEGCVCLLAMDWTDVEFDRRSYDGNFLRHRMVRKMDRSLIRRTKDLWVMEDGRPFKFYATGGSDVFFVFEEEGEELEVAKYSAELDMIYFLADPPFRGAHEFHLRGFLPHVIHTWEFMPHVIHDPWCAIIPTPGVNAEQEWITQPQRHLLQEVRETPREEDVGEV
;
A
#
# COMPACT_ATOMS: atom_id res chain seq x y z
N MET A 1 16.62 38.32 52.67
CA MET A 1 15.40 37.56 52.98
C MET A 1 14.65 37.48 51.66
N GLU A 2 15.05 36.55 50.81
CA GLU A 2 14.46 36.34 49.49
C GLU A 2 13.35 35.30 49.64
N LEU A 3 12.14 35.66 49.20
CA LEU A 3 11.01 34.75 49.14
C LEU A 3 11.22 33.79 47.96
N GLU A 4 11.35 32.51 48.27
CA GLU A 4 11.25 31.42 47.31
C GLU A 4 9.89 31.48 46.62
N ARG A 5 9.90 31.70 45.29
CA ARG A 5 8.73 31.47 44.44
C ARG A 5 8.73 30.00 44.06
N GLU A 6 7.86 29.21 44.68
CA GLU A 6 7.52 27.88 44.20
C GLU A 6 6.89 27.98 42.81
N ASP A 7 7.55 27.37 41.83
CA ASP A 7 7.13 27.27 40.44
C ASP A 7 6.00 26.22 40.34
N HIS A 8 4.76 26.63 40.61
CA HIS A 8 3.58 25.77 40.47
C HIS A 8 3.25 25.55 38.98
N ARG A 9 3.93 24.61 38.34
CA ARG A 9 3.39 23.99 37.12
C ARG A 9 2.15 23.19 37.51
N PRO A 10 0.99 23.38 36.87
CA PRO A 10 -0.16 22.52 37.10
C PRO A 10 0.26 21.10 36.71
N ARG A 11 0.18 20.15 37.67
CA ARG A 11 0.25 18.73 37.34
C ARG A 11 -0.88 18.45 36.36
N ASP A 12 -0.55 17.94 35.18
CA ASP A 12 -1.53 17.58 34.15
C ASP A 12 -2.61 16.67 34.75
N SER A 13 -3.80 17.22 34.96
CA SER A 13 -4.93 16.55 35.64
C SER A 13 -5.33 15.23 34.95
N TRP A 14 -5.01 15.09 33.67
CA TRP A 14 -5.23 13.90 32.86
C TRP A 14 -4.42 12.66 33.29
N ASP A 15 -3.29 12.83 33.96
CA ASP A 15 -2.51 11.70 34.48
C ASP A 15 -3.19 11.01 35.66
N SER A 16 -4.12 11.70 36.33
CA SER A 16 -4.87 11.19 37.48
C SER A 16 -6.12 10.36 37.13
N LEU A 17 -6.55 10.34 35.86
CA LEU A 17 -7.73 9.57 35.47
C LEU A 17 -7.45 8.05 35.58
N PRO A 18 -8.35 7.24 36.18
CA PRO A 18 -8.24 5.78 36.15
C PRO A 18 -8.14 5.26 34.71
N VAL A 19 -7.21 4.32 34.48
CA VAL A 19 -6.94 3.75 33.14
C VAL A 19 -8.20 3.07 32.58
N GLU A 20 -9.00 2.46 33.45
CA GLU A 20 -10.24 1.78 33.11
C GLU A 20 -11.28 2.75 32.55
N LEU A 21 -11.37 3.96 33.10
CA LEU A 21 -12.28 5.00 32.61
C LEU A 21 -11.78 5.59 31.28
N LEU A 22 -10.47 5.77 31.12
CA LEU A 22 -9.87 6.19 29.85
C LEU A 22 -10.15 5.18 28.74
N ILE A 23 -9.89 3.90 28.98
CA ILE A 23 -10.20 2.82 28.04
C ILE A 23 -11.69 2.85 27.72
N LYS A 24 -12.56 2.96 28.72
CA LYS A 24 -14.00 2.98 28.52
C LYS A 24 -14.45 4.18 27.67
N VAL A 25 -13.93 5.38 27.92
CA VAL A 25 -14.25 6.57 27.12
C VAL A 25 -13.75 6.42 25.68
N LEU A 26 -12.49 6.00 25.50
CA LEU A 26 -11.90 5.83 24.16
C LEU A 26 -12.56 4.68 23.38
N ARG A 27 -13.04 3.65 24.09
CA ARG A 27 -13.75 2.50 23.50
C ARG A 27 -15.20 2.84 23.20
N ASP A 28 -15.96 3.37 24.15
CA ASP A 28 -17.42 3.40 24.10
C ASP A 28 -17.98 4.64 23.39
N GLN A 29 -17.15 5.65 23.09
CA GLN A 29 -17.60 6.88 22.42
C GLN A 29 -17.59 6.81 20.89
N ASP A 30 -17.27 5.64 20.30
CA ASP A 30 -17.16 5.44 18.85
C ASP A 30 -16.43 6.59 18.14
N LEU A 31 -15.35 7.06 18.78
CA LEU A 31 -14.56 8.17 18.27
C LEU A 31 -13.99 7.80 16.89
N PRO A 32 -13.97 8.74 15.92
CA PRO A 32 -13.29 8.52 14.66
C PRO A 32 -11.83 8.12 14.89
N ILE A 33 -11.32 7.20 14.07
CA ILE A 33 -9.92 6.73 14.16
C ILE A 33 -8.93 7.90 14.09
N SER A 34 -9.26 8.92 13.30
CA SER A 34 -8.50 10.17 13.21
C SER A 34 -8.34 10.87 14.58
N THR A 35 -9.43 11.05 15.31
CA THR A 35 -9.42 11.63 16.66
C THR A 35 -8.64 10.75 17.64
N LEU A 36 -8.78 9.43 17.55
CA LEU A 36 -8.02 8.51 18.39
C LEU A 36 -6.52 8.56 18.09
N ALA A 37 -6.13 8.72 16.82
CA ALA A 37 -4.73 8.92 16.44
C ALA A 37 -4.17 10.24 17.00
N GLU A 38 -4.95 11.32 16.99
CA GLU A 38 -4.58 12.61 17.60
C GLU A 38 -4.44 12.51 19.13
N CYS A 39 -5.32 11.75 19.78
CA CYS A 39 -5.26 11.52 21.23
C CYS A 39 -3.93 10.89 21.70
N ARG A 40 -3.18 10.23 20.81
CA ARG A 40 -1.84 9.70 21.10
C ARG A 40 -0.82 10.79 21.43
N ALA A 41 -1.05 12.02 20.96
CA ALA A 41 -0.18 13.16 21.22
C ALA A 41 -0.44 13.82 22.59
N VAL A 42 -1.53 13.47 23.29
CA VAL A 42 -1.94 14.10 24.56
C VAL A 42 -0.91 13.82 25.67
N CYS A 43 -0.65 12.55 25.98
CA CYS A 43 0.44 12.18 26.89
C CYS A 43 0.87 10.71 26.69
N LYS A 44 1.98 10.31 27.33
CA LYS A 44 2.54 8.95 27.24
C LYS A 44 1.53 7.87 27.66
N LYS A 45 0.72 8.14 28.68
CA LYS A 45 -0.30 7.22 29.20
C LYS A 45 -1.39 6.95 28.19
N TRP A 46 -1.92 7.99 27.54
CA TRP A 46 -2.92 7.85 26.47
C TRP A 46 -2.37 7.07 25.28
N LYS A 47 -1.15 7.40 24.85
CA LYS A 47 -0.48 6.65 23.79
C LYS A 47 -0.37 5.17 24.12
N GLN A 48 0.07 4.81 25.33
CA GLN A 48 0.17 3.41 25.75
C GLN A 48 -1.18 2.69 25.77
N ILE A 49 -2.25 3.37 26.15
CA ILE A 49 -3.62 2.82 26.17
C ILE A 49 -4.14 2.60 24.75
N ILE A 50 -3.99 3.60 23.86
CA ILE A 50 -4.45 3.56 22.47
C ILE A 50 -3.66 2.54 21.64
N ASP A 51 -2.36 2.44 21.87
CA ASP A 51 -1.47 1.48 21.19
C ASP A 51 -1.57 0.08 21.85
N GLY A 52 -2.21 -0.01 23.01
CA GLY A 52 -2.34 -1.21 23.83
C GLY A 52 -3.38 -2.21 23.29
N PRO A 53 -3.32 -3.48 23.74
CA PRO A 53 -4.17 -4.55 23.23
C PRO A 53 -5.66 -4.30 23.47
N ASP A 54 -6.02 -3.56 24.53
CA ASP A 54 -7.40 -3.29 24.95
C ASP A 54 -8.21 -2.45 23.96
N LEU A 55 -7.54 -1.63 23.15
CA LEU A 55 -8.16 -0.78 22.13
C LEU A 55 -7.72 -1.15 20.72
N ARG A 56 -6.65 -1.94 20.58
CA ARG A 56 -6.10 -2.35 19.29
C ARG A 56 -7.13 -3.01 18.38
N ASN A 57 -7.92 -3.94 18.92
CA ASN A 57 -8.89 -4.66 18.11
C ASN A 57 -10.08 -3.81 17.66
N LYS A 58 -10.37 -2.70 18.34
CA LYS A 58 -11.46 -1.81 17.96
C LYS A 58 -11.01 -0.71 16.99
N ILE A 59 -9.79 -0.21 17.18
CA ILE A 59 -9.29 0.97 16.45
C ILE A 59 -8.44 0.57 15.24
N TRP A 60 -7.51 -0.36 15.43
CA TRP A 60 -6.43 -0.62 14.48
C TRP A 60 -6.65 -1.85 13.59
N ASN A 61 -7.72 -2.62 13.83
CA ASN A 61 -8.09 -3.74 12.96
C ASN A 61 -8.98 -3.31 11.78
N GLN A 62 -9.39 -2.04 11.71
CA GLN A 62 -10.13 -1.55 10.55
C GLN A 62 -9.18 -1.30 9.40
N SER A 63 -9.48 -1.91 8.26
CA SER A 63 -8.75 -1.62 7.02
C SER A 63 -8.91 -0.15 6.64
N ALA A 64 -7.85 0.41 6.09
CA ALA A 64 -7.79 1.76 5.52
C ALA A 64 -7.38 1.64 4.05
N ILE A 65 -7.81 2.60 3.25
CA ILE A 65 -7.33 2.76 1.87
C ILE A 65 -6.40 3.97 1.78
N LEU A 66 -5.33 3.81 1.01
CA LEU A 66 -4.31 4.80 0.75
C LEU A 66 -4.30 5.15 -0.73
N TYR A 67 -4.07 6.43 -1.00
CA TYR A 67 -3.64 6.95 -2.29
C TYR A 67 -2.26 7.64 -2.15
N ASP A 68 -1.28 7.18 -2.93
CA ASP A 68 0.03 7.81 -3.05
C ASP A 68 0.02 8.87 -4.17
N ALA A 69 -0.14 10.15 -3.81
CA ALA A 69 -0.03 11.25 -4.75
C ALA A 69 1.45 11.60 -4.95
N CYS A 70 2.15 10.76 -5.73
CA CYS A 70 3.59 10.82 -5.98
C CYS A 70 4.07 12.25 -6.36
N ILE A 71 3.23 13.01 -7.07
CA ILE A 71 3.52 14.37 -7.54
C ILE A 71 3.60 15.40 -6.40
N ASP A 72 2.75 15.27 -5.38
CA ASP A 72 2.61 16.29 -4.31
C ASP A 72 3.36 15.91 -3.03
N SER A 73 4.16 14.83 -3.07
CA SER A 73 4.86 14.28 -1.89
C SER A 73 3.89 14.09 -0.72
N THR A 74 2.65 13.70 -1.01
CA THR A 74 1.58 13.59 -0.02
C THR A 74 0.88 12.25 -0.20
N ALA A 75 0.84 11.44 0.86
CA ALA A 75 0.01 10.26 0.90
C ALA A 75 -1.31 10.58 1.61
N TYR A 76 -2.41 10.15 1.03
CA TYR A 76 -3.74 10.32 1.59
C TYR A 76 -4.26 8.99 2.12
N PHE A 77 -4.80 9.01 3.33
CA PHE A 77 -5.32 7.84 4.03
C PHE A 77 -6.79 8.05 4.36
N CYS A 78 -7.67 7.17 3.91
CA CYS A 78 -9.04 7.16 4.38
C CYS A 78 -9.16 6.19 5.56
N LEU A 79 -9.37 6.75 6.76
CA LEU A 79 -9.53 6.02 8.01
C LEU A 79 -10.98 6.18 8.49
N GLY A 80 -11.85 5.27 8.04
CA GLY A 80 -13.28 5.37 8.30
C GLY A 80 -13.94 6.42 7.41
N ASP A 81 -14.37 7.53 8.00
CA ASP A 81 -15.18 8.57 7.34
C ASP A 81 -14.36 9.79 6.84
N ARG A 82 -13.05 9.81 7.07
CA ARG A 82 -12.20 10.98 6.76
C ARG A 82 -10.90 10.62 6.07
N TRP A 83 -10.53 11.49 5.13
CA TRP A 83 -9.22 11.53 4.52
C TRP A 83 -8.24 12.31 5.39
N ILE A 84 -7.06 11.74 5.57
CA ILE A 84 -5.94 12.34 6.28
C ILE A 84 -4.77 12.42 5.31
N GLY A 85 -4.28 13.63 5.04
CA GLY A 85 -3.03 13.83 4.31
C GLY A 85 -1.81 13.69 5.22
N ARG A 86 -0.75 13.06 4.72
CA ARG A 86 0.58 13.05 5.33
C ARG A 86 1.61 13.49 4.30
N TYR A 87 2.42 14.45 4.70
CA TYR A 87 3.56 14.90 3.90
C TYR A 87 4.69 13.87 4.01
N ILE A 88 5.25 13.52 2.87
CA ILE A 88 6.39 12.62 2.72
C ILE A 88 7.62 13.48 2.50
N SER A 89 8.55 13.49 3.46
CA SER A 89 9.76 14.31 3.38
C SER A 89 10.91 13.67 2.61
N PHE A 90 10.83 12.38 2.30
CA PHE A 90 11.83 11.70 1.48
C PHE A 90 11.54 11.92 0.00
N GLU A 91 12.58 11.84 -0.84
CA GLU A 91 12.45 12.02 -2.30
C GLU A 91 11.31 11.18 -2.87
N PRO A 92 10.62 11.66 -3.94
CA PRO A 92 9.47 10.97 -4.50
C PRO A 92 9.88 9.54 -4.90
N LYS A 93 9.26 8.60 -4.20
CA LYS A 93 9.40 7.15 -4.36
C LYS A 93 7.99 6.59 -4.49
N GLU A 94 7.87 5.46 -5.17
CA GLU A 94 6.59 4.78 -5.38
C GLU A 94 6.38 3.69 -4.33
N VAL A 95 5.13 3.45 -3.91
CA VAL A 95 4.80 2.33 -3.02
C VAL A 95 4.89 1.00 -3.76
N VAL A 96 5.95 0.24 -3.52
CA VAL A 96 6.23 -1.07 -4.16
C VAL A 96 5.68 -2.27 -3.39
N ALA A 97 5.42 -2.13 -2.09
CA ALA A 97 4.78 -3.17 -1.27
C ALA A 97 4.16 -2.57 -0.01
N ALA A 98 3.18 -3.26 0.58
CA ALA A 98 2.62 -2.90 1.88
C ALA A 98 2.14 -4.15 2.61
N ASP A 99 2.30 -4.17 3.94
CA ASP A 99 1.72 -5.17 4.83
C ASP A 99 1.72 -4.67 6.28
N GLY A 100 0.79 -5.17 7.09
CA GLY A 100 0.71 -4.90 8.53
C GLY A 100 0.78 -3.43 8.92
N GLY A 101 0.31 -2.53 8.04
CA GLY A 101 0.29 -1.08 8.24
C GLY A 101 1.61 -0.36 7.93
N LEU A 102 2.60 -1.08 7.43
CA LEU A 102 3.83 -0.51 6.89
C LEU A 102 3.76 -0.48 5.36
N MET A 103 4.40 0.53 4.78
CA MET A 103 4.59 0.68 3.34
C MET A 103 6.07 0.64 3.00
N CYS A 104 6.40 0.03 1.88
CA CYS A 104 7.73 0.02 1.31
C CYS A 104 7.73 0.91 0.07
N PHE A 105 8.54 1.96 0.11
CA PHE A 105 8.75 2.90 -0.97
C PHE A 105 10.10 2.63 -1.65
N ASN A 106 10.13 2.69 -2.97
CA ASN A 106 11.37 2.61 -3.73
C ASN A 106 11.28 3.47 -4.99
N GLN A 107 12.44 3.92 -5.45
CA GLN A 107 12.56 4.50 -6.78
C GLN A 107 13.11 3.42 -7.71
N LEU A 108 12.57 3.35 -8.92
CA LEU A 108 13.02 2.40 -9.94
C LEU A 108 14.56 2.38 -10.03
N LEU A 109 15.14 1.18 -9.95
CA LEU A 109 16.59 0.90 -9.98
C LEU A 109 17.42 1.40 -8.79
N SER A 110 16.79 1.98 -7.75
CA SER A 110 17.47 2.45 -6.55
C SER A 110 17.76 1.33 -5.56
N THR A 111 18.91 1.40 -4.90
CA THR A 111 19.29 0.52 -3.78
C THR A 111 18.64 0.91 -2.45
N GLU A 112 17.96 2.06 -2.39
CA GLU A 112 17.37 2.58 -1.16
C GLU A 112 15.86 2.36 -1.12
N PHE A 113 15.44 1.50 -0.20
CA PHE A 113 14.04 1.28 0.16
C PHE A 113 13.70 2.09 1.41
N VAL A 114 12.49 2.62 1.48
CA VAL A 114 12.02 3.35 2.66
C VAL A 114 10.80 2.64 3.21
N ILE A 115 10.90 2.14 4.44
CA ILE A 115 9.76 1.60 5.17
C ILE A 115 9.09 2.74 5.92
N TYR A 116 7.82 3.00 5.65
CA TYR A 116 7.07 4.09 6.25
C TYR A 116 5.86 3.55 7.04
N ASN A 117 5.67 4.08 8.24
CA ASN A 117 4.47 3.88 9.04
C ASN A 117 3.69 5.20 9.13
N PRO A 118 2.48 5.26 8.54
CA PRO A 118 1.68 6.48 8.48
C PRO A 118 0.98 6.84 9.80
N VAL A 119 0.83 5.87 10.70
CA VAL A 119 0.13 6.05 11.97
C VAL A 119 1.01 6.75 13.00
N VAL A 120 2.29 6.35 13.09
CA VAL A 120 3.29 7.05 13.94
C VAL A 120 4.03 8.15 13.20
N ASP A 121 3.82 8.27 11.90
CA ASP A 121 4.48 9.21 11.00
C ASP A 121 6.02 9.12 11.07
N LYS A 122 6.49 7.88 10.94
CA LYS A 122 7.92 7.55 11.00
C LYS A 122 8.35 6.70 9.82
N TYR A 123 9.60 6.86 9.40
CA TYR A 123 10.19 6.06 8.34
C TYR A 123 11.56 5.49 8.73
N LEU A 124 11.96 4.45 8.01
CA LEU A 124 13.24 3.75 8.14
C LEU A 124 13.82 3.58 6.74
N SER A 125 15.05 4.02 6.51
CA SER A 125 15.75 3.81 5.25
C SER A 125 16.55 2.50 5.30
N LEU A 126 16.35 1.65 4.30
CA LEU A 126 17.04 0.39 4.10
C LEU A 126 17.86 0.49 2.82
N LYS A 127 19.18 0.39 2.96
CA LYS A 127 20.08 0.34 1.81
C LYS A 127 20.49 -1.09 1.53
N VAL A 128 20.24 -1.56 0.31
CA VAL A 128 20.77 -2.84 -0.18
C VAL A 128 22.29 -2.67 -0.36
N PRO A 129 23.13 -3.48 0.33
CA PRO A 129 24.58 -3.45 0.14
C PRO A 129 24.92 -3.79 -1.31
N HIS A 130 25.89 -3.10 -1.91
CA HIS A 130 26.33 -3.37 -3.30
C HIS A 130 26.90 -4.78 -3.50
N GLU A 131 27.36 -5.40 -2.41
CA GLU A 131 27.90 -6.76 -2.40
C GLU A 131 27.47 -7.45 -1.11
N ILE A 132 27.06 -8.70 -1.23
CA ILE A 132 26.75 -9.59 -0.09
C ILE A 132 27.46 -10.91 -0.36
N ASP A 133 28.29 -11.35 0.59
CA ASP A 133 29.04 -12.61 0.52
C ASP A 133 29.89 -12.78 -0.75
N GLY A 134 30.51 -11.70 -1.24
CA GLY A 134 31.33 -11.74 -2.47
C GLY A 134 30.54 -11.68 -3.77
N VAL A 135 29.21 -11.53 -3.71
CA VAL A 135 28.32 -11.48 -4.87
C VAL A 135 27.70 -10.09 -4.99
N SER A 136 27.89 -9.47 -6.16
CA SER A 136 27.29 -8.16 -6.46
C SER A 136 25.76 -8.24 -6.45
N THR A 137 25.13 -7.30 -5.77
CA THR A 137 23.65 -7.11 -5.78
C THR A 137 23.21 -6.11 -6.84
N VAL A 138 24.13 -5.26 -7.30
CA VAL A 138 23.89 -4.22 -8.29
C VAL A 138 24.61 -4.52 -9.59
N PHE A 139 24.04 -4.04 -10.69
CA PHE A 139 24.67 -4.05 -12.01
C PHE A 139 24.73 -2.61 -12.51
N ASN A 140 25.91 -2.13 -12.92
CA ASN A 140 26.13 -0.72 -13.31
C ASN A 140 25.67 0.32 -12.27
N GLY A 141 25.78 -0.02 -10.98
CA GLY A 141 25.33 0.83 -9.87
C GLY A 141 23.81 0.84 -9.63
N MET A 142 23.05 0.07 -10.41
CA MET A 142 21.60 -0.03 -10.35
C MET A 142 21.16 -1.37 -9.73
N LEU A 143 20.11 -1.34 -8.93
CA LEU A 143 19.49 -2.55 -8.38
C LEU A 143 18.28 -2.94 -9.22
N GLU A 144 18.40 -4.02 -9.98
CA GLU A 144 17.27 -4.61 -10.70
C GLU A 144 16.62 -5.72 -9.86
N CYS A 145 15.29 -5.71 -9.77
CA CYS A 145 14.51 -6.84 -9.25
C CYS A 145 13.18 -6.91 -10.00
N ILE A 146 12.55 -8.09 -10.02
CA ILE A 146 11.28 -8.32 -10.72
C ILE A 146 10.10 -8.07 -9.78
N VAL A 147 10.23 -8.51 -8.53
CA VAL A 147 9.17 -8.37 -7.53
C VAL A 147 9.73 -7.89 -6.20
N VAL A 148 8.95 -7.05 -5.53
CA VAL A 148 9.21 -6.61 -4.15
C VAL A 148 8.03 -7.08 -3.30
N GLY A 149 8.34 -7.61 -2.11
CA GLY A 149 7.35 -7.98 -1.11
C GLY A 149 7.72 -7.46 0.26
N LEU A 150 6.71 -7.16 1.06
CA LEU A 150 6.82 -6.78 2.46
C LEU A 150 5.92 -7.72 3.25
N VAL A 151 6.43 -8.25 4.35
CA VAL A 151 5.61 -8.94 5.36
C VAL A 151 5.95 -8.42 6.74
N VAL A 152 4.92 -8.21 7.56
CA VAL A 152 5.05 -7.67 8.91
C VAL A 152 4.38 -8.63 9.88
N ASP A 153 5.15 -9.11 10.86
CA ASP A 153 4.60 -9.73 12.03
C ASP A 153 3.93 -8.65 12.89
N GLN A 154 2.60 -8.67 12.90
CA GLN A 154 1.83 -7.66 13.60
C GLN A 154 2.02 -7.69 15.13
N PHE A 155 2.47 -8.80 15.72
CA PHE A 155 2.71 -8.93 17.15
C PHE A 155 4.08 -8.40 17.54
N THR A 156 5.11 -8.88 16.87
CA THR A 156 6.50 -8.52 17.19
C THR A 156 6.93 -7.21 16.54
N LYS A 157 6.21 -6.74 15.51
CA LYS A 157 6.55 -5.60 14.65
C LYS A 157 7.82 -5.80 13.83
N HIS A 158 8.41 -7.00 13.87
CA HIS A 158 9.41 -7.37 12.90
C HIS A 158 8.77 -7.53 11.54
N PHE A 159 9.53 -7.17 10.52
CA PHE A 159 9.16 -7.30 9.14
C PHE A 159 10.31 -7.90 8.33
N LYS A 160 9.96 -8.42 7.16
CA LYS A 160 10.90 -8.87 6.14
C LYS A 160 10.59 -8.18 4.81
N VAL A 161 11.63 -7.81 4.08
CA VAL A 161 11.52 -7.31 2.69
C VAL A 161 12.12 -8.34 1.77
N VAL A 162 11.35 -8.82 0.80
CA VAL A 162 11.81 -9.83 -0.17
C VAL A 162 11.96 -9.15 -1.54
N LEU A 163 13.14 -9.27 -2.13
CA LEU A 163 13.42 -8.84 -3.50
C LEU A 163 13.61 -10.09 -4.35
N GLY A 164 12.63 -10.38 -5.20
CA GLY A 164 12.67 -11.53 -6.10
C GLY A 164 13.23 -11.16 -7.46
N GLY A 165 14.04 -12.05 -8.03
CA GLY A 165 14.55 -11.89 -9.38
C GLY A 165 15.73 -10.93 -9.49
N VAL A 166 16.54 -10.78 -8.44
CA VAL A 166 17.77 -9.96 -8.47
C VAL A 166 18.81 -10.65 -9.37
N PRO A 167 19.41 -9.95 -10.35
CA PRO A 167 20.39 -10.54 -11.24
C PRO A 167 21.72 -10.79 -10.52
N ILE A 168 22.26 -11.98 -10.74
CA ILE A 168 23.64 -12.35 -10.42
C ILE A 168 24.26 -12.95 -11.68
N PRO A 169 25.59 -13.13 -11.77
CA PRO A 169 26.19 -13.75 -12.95
C PRO A 169 25.49 -15.08 -13.29
N ASP A 170 25.02 -15.18 -14.54
CA ASP A 170 24.37 -16.34 -15.16
C ASP A 170 22.99 -16.77 -14.60
N ARG A 171 22.41 -16.09 -13.60
CA ARG A 171 21.09 -16.45 -13.06
C ARG A 171 20.41 -15.31 -12.30
N ARG A 172 19.15 -15.48 -11.94
CA ARG A 172 18.45 -14.62 -10.97
C ARG A 172 18.27 -15.36 -9.65
N THR A 173 18.34 -14.61 -8.55
CA THR A 173 18.10 -15.12 -7.21
C THR A 173 17.21 -14.15 -6.45
N SER A 174 17.04 -14.37 -5.15
CA SER A 174 16.25 -13.48 -4.30
C SER A 174 17.07 -12.99 -3.10
N LEU A 175 16.82 -11.76 -2.68
CA LEU A 175 17.35 -11.17 -1.46
C LEU A 175 16.26 -11.07 -0.42
N ILE A 176 16.63 -11.21 0.84
CA ILE A 176 15.74 -10.96 1.97
C ILE A 176 16.42 -10.05 2.99
N TYR A 177 15.72 -8.99 3.39
CA TYR A 177 16.04 -8.23 4.58
C TYR A 177 15.22 -8.79 5.74
N ASP A 178 15.88 -9.08 6.86
CA ASP A 178 15.22 -9.48 8.09
C ASP A 178 15.46 -8.41 9.18
N SER A 179 14.39 -7.78 9.64
CA SER A 179 14.48 -6.74 10.69
C SER A 179 14.82 -7.28 12.08
N THR A 180 14.75 -8.60 12.31
CA THR A 180 15.21 -9.22 13.58
C THR A 180 16.73 -9.19 13.67
N THR A 181 17.42 -9.41 12.56
CA THR A 181 18.88 -9.39 12.49
C THR A 181 19.41 -8.09 11.92
N SER A 182 18.56 -7.26 11.32
CA SER A 182 18.90 -6.02 10.60
C SER A 182 19.85 -6.26 9.43
N THR A 183 19.74 -7.40 8.76
CA THR A 183 20.66 -7.80 7.69
C THR A 183 19.95 -8.18 6.41
N TRP A 184 20.60 -7.86 5.28
CA TRP A 184 20.32 -8.44 3.98
C TRP A 184 21.05 -9.76 3.82
N SER A 185 20.41 -10.75 3.20
CA SER A 185 21.02 -12.04 2.87
C SER A 185 20.45 -12.60 1.57
N TRP A 186 21.25 -13.43 0.90
CA TRP A 186 20.79 -14.20 -0.27
C TRP A 186 19.94 -15.38 0.15
N LEU A 187 18.82 -15.57 -0.55
CA LEU A 187 18.04 -16.79 -0.41
C LEU A 187 18.71 -17.96 -1.14
N ILE A 188 18.70 -19.13 -0.50
CA ILE A 188 19.30 -20.36 -1.03
C ILE A 188 18.51 -20.87 -2.23
N ASN A 189 17.18 -20.76 -2.16
CA ASN A 189 16.28 -21.24 -3.21
C ASN A 189 16.29 -20.28 -4.40
N LYS A 190 16.40 -20.86 -5.60
CA LYS A 190 16.46 -20.10 -6.84
C LYS A 190 15.13 -19.40 -7.11
N PHE A 191 15.21 -18.21 -7.69
CA PHE A 191 14.05 -17.55 -8.26
C PHE A 191 13.54 -18.37 -9.48
N PRO A 192 12.22 -18.50 -9.70
CA PRO A 192 11.67 -19.26 -10.81
C PRO A 192 12.15 -18.74 -12.16
N VAL A 193 12.38 -19.66 -13.10
CA VAL A 193 12.74 -19.29 -14.48
C VAL A 193 11.45 -18.92 -15.23
N LEU A 194 11.32 -17.65 -15.60
CA LEU A 194 10.25 -17.14 -16.46
C LEU A 194 10.69 -17.24 -17.93
N LEU A 195 9.76 -17.58 -18.83
CA LEU A 195 10.06 -18.07 -20.19
C LEU A 195 10.75 -17.06 -21.14
N ASN A 196 10.80 -15.77 -20.82
CA ASN A 196 11.81 -14.86 -21.35
C ASN A 196 11.86 -13.60 -20.48
N TRP A 197 13.07 -13.10 -20.22
CA TRP A 197 13.35 -12.36 -18.98
C TRP A 197 13.51 -10.85 -19.18
N MET A 198 13.64 -10.38 -20.43
CA MET A 198 13.93 -8.96 -20.70
C MET A 198 12.71 -8.04 -20.57
N GLU A 199 11.47 -8.56 -20.47
CA GLU A 199 10.24 -7.75 -20.53
C GLU A 199 9.14 -8.28 -19.60
N VAL A 200 9.48 -8.95 -18.49
CA VAL A 200 8.45 -9.34 -17.51
C VAL A 200 7.94 -8.08 -16.82
N GLU A 201 6.69 -7.72 -17.10
CA GLU A 201 5.97 -6.62 -16.48
C GLU A 201 5.16 -7.14 -15.30
N CYS A 202 5.28 -6.50 -14.14
CA CYS A 202 4.43 -6.81 -12.99
C CYS A 202 3.07 -6.13 -13.23
N HIS A 203 2.04 -6.92 -13.53
CA HIS A 203 0.71 -6.38 -13.86
C HIS A 203 -0.11 -6.07 -12.59
N SER A 204 0.05 -6.88 -11.54
CA SER A 204 -0.42 -6.57 -10.19
C SER A 204 0.72 -5.93 -9.41
N GLY A 205 0.88 -4.62 -9.52
CA GLY A 205 2.03 -3.85 -9.04
C GLY A 205 2.40 -3.99 -7.56
N ARG A 206 1.67 -4.78 -6.75
CA ARG A 206 2.00 -5.04 -5.34
C ARG A 206 1.88 -6.51 -4.95
N CYS A 207 2.74 -6.88 -4.02
CA CYS A 207 2.73 -8.15 -3.33
C CYS A 207 1.46 -8.32 -2.48
N LEU A 208 0.89 -9.52 -2.49
CA LEU A 208 -0.17 -9.91 -1.56
C LEU A 208 0.37 -10.86 -0.51
N VAL A 209 0.06 -10.59 0.76
CA VAL A 209 0.35 -11.50 1.88
C VAL A 209 -0.89 -12.32 2.20
N CYS A 210 -0.77 -13.65 2.15
CA CYS A 210 -1.86 -14.54 2.51
C CYS A 210 -1.35 -15.87 3.06
N ASN A 211 -1.78 -16.23 4.28
CA ASN A 211 -1.45 -17.49 4.96
C ASN A 211 0.03 -17.88 4.91
N GLY A 212 0.92 -16.94 5.27
CA GLY A 212 2.36 -17.20 5.36
C GLY A 212 3.04 -17.31 4.00
N SER A 213 2.42 -16.85 2.93
CA SER A 213 3.04 -16.74 1.62
C SER A 213 2.81 -15.37 0.99
N LEU A 214 3.74 -14.99 0.13
CA LEU A 214 3.68 -13.80 -0.69
C LEU A 214 3.26 -14.21 -2.11
N TYR A 215 2.37 -13.44 -2.74
CA TYR A 215 1.84 -13.71 -4.07
C TYR A 215 2.02 -12.51 -4.99
N TRP A 216 2.37 -12.78 -6.25
CA TRP A 216 2.43 -11.77 -7.32
C TRP A 216 1.87 -12.34 -8.62
N ILE A 217 1.15 -11.50 -9.36
CA ILE A 217 0.81 -11.79 -10.76
C ILE A 217 1.77 -10.99 -11.65
N VAL A 218 2.57 -11.73 -12.41
CA VAL A 218 3.49 -11.17 -13.40
C VAL A 218 3.03 -11.56 -14.80
N TRP A 219 3.37 -10.74 -15.77
CA TRP A 219 2.96 -10.90 -17.16
C TRP A 219 4.15 -10.70 -18.09
N ASP A 220 4.23 -11.51 -19.14
CA ASP A 220 5.14 -11.29 -20.26
C ASP A 220 4.31 -10.94 -21.50
N PRO A 221 4.29 -9.67 -21.93
CA PRO A 221 3.48 -9.22 -23.05
C PRO A 221 3.94 -9.80 -24.40
N ARG A 222 5.21 -10.21 -24.55
CA ARG A 222 5.72 -10.77 -25.81
C ARG A 222 5.23 -12.18 -26.06
N PHE A 223 5.19 -12.97 -25.00
CA PHE A 223 4.80 -14.37 -25.07
C PHE A 223 3.35 -14.58 -24.66
N MET A 224 2.66 -13.50 -24.24
CA MET A 224 1.31 -13.52 -23.72
C MET A 224 1.13 -14.54 -22.58
N ILE A 225 2.15 -14.63 -21.71
CA ILE A 225 2.16 -15.56 -20.57
C ILE A 225 1.89 -14.80 -19.28
N LYS A 226 0.89 -15.23 -18.50
CA LYS A 226 0.75 -14.80 -17.10
C LYS A 226 1.35 -15.86 -16.18
N ALA A 227 1.98 -15.41 -15.10
CA ALA A 227 2.44 -16.29 -14.05
C ALA A 227 2.02 -15.78 -12.67
N LEU A 228 1.59 -16.72 -11.83
CA LEU A 228 1.40 -16.51 -10.40
C LEU A 228 2.66 -16.98 -9.68
N LEU A 229 3.41 -16.03 -9.15
CA LEU A 229 4.57 -16.28 -8.29
C LEU A 229 4.09 -16.42 -6.85
N ILE A 230 4.60 -17.44 -6.16
CA ILE A 230 4.27 -17.73 -4.77
C ILE A 230 5.56 -17.95 -4.01
N PHE A 231 5.80 -17.16 -2.97
CA PHE A 231 6.95 -17.33 -2.08
C PHE A 231 6.48 -17.76 -0.69
N ASN A 232 6.89 -18.94 -0.26
CA ASN A 232 6.59 -19.46 1.07
C ASN A 232 7.56 -18.84 2.08
N LEU A 233 7.05 -18.10 3.07
CA LEU A 233 7.90 -17.41 4.07
C LEU A 233 8.53 -18.35 5.08
N THR A 234 7.97 -19.54 5.30
CA THR A 234 8.46 -20.51 6.28
C THR A 234 9.57 -21.38 5.68
N GLU A 235 9.35 -21.84 4.45
CA GLU A 235 10.33 -22.68 3.73
C GLU A 235 11.33 -21.85 2.92
N GLU A 236 11.05 -20.56 2.73
CA GLU A 236 11.79 -19.63 1.87
C GLU A 236 11.95 -20.17 0.44
N THR A 237 10.92 -20.85 -0.05
CA THR A 237 10.86 -21.50 -1.37
C THR A 237 9.94 -20.76 -2.32
N TRP A 238 10.24 -20.84 -3.62
CA TRP A 238 9.39 -20.32 -4.67
C TRP A 238 8.57 -21.44 -5.31
N ASN A 239 7.31 -21.12 -5.62
CA ASN A 239 6.43 -21.90 -6.48
C ASN A 239 5.87 -20.99 -7.57
N ILE A 240 5.51 -21.58 -8.71
CA ILE A 240 5.05 -20.85 -9.87
C ILE A 240 3.96 -21.62 -10.60
N LEU A 241 2.92 -20.91 -11.00
CA LEU A 241 1.91 -21.38 -11.94
C LEU A 241 1.94 -20.50 -13.17
N PHE A 242 1.90 -21.11 -14.35
CA PHE A 242 1.90 -20.41 -15.63
C PHE A 242 0.59 -20.63 -16.40
N GLU A 243 0.23 -19.64 -17.20
CA GLU A 243 -0.86 -19.67 -18.16
C GLU A 243 -0.44 -18.98 -19.45
N GLU A 244 -0.53 -19.69 -20.56
CA GLU A 244 -0.50 -19.08 -21.90
C GLU A 244 -1.86 -18.47 -22.18
N ILE A 245 -1.87 -17.24 -22.68
CA ILE A 245 -3.08 -16.49 -22.94
C ILE A 245 -3.01 -15.96 -24.37
N MET A 246 -4.11 -16.01 -25.10
CA MET A 246 -4.14 -15.54 -26.49
C MET A 246 -4.66 -14.11 -26.64
N GLU A 247 -5.52 -13.64 -25.73
CA GLU A 247 -6.35 -12.45 -25.97
C GLU A 247 -6.63 -11.56 -24.74
N ASP A 248 -6.09 -11.85 -23.54
CA ASP A 248 -6.36 -10.96 -22.41
C ASP A 248 -5.52 -9.69 -22.45
N MET A 249 -6.18 -8.56 -22.28
CA MET A 249 -5.50 -7.29 -22.04
C MET A 249 -4.80 -7.27 -20.68
N PRO A 250 -3.69 -6.53 -20.54
CA PRO A 250 -3.17 -6.13 -19.24
C PRO A 250 -4.29 -5.49 -18.41
N GLY A 251 -4.55 -6.01 -17.21
CA GLY A 251 -5.56 -5.45 -16.29
C GLY A 251 -6.89 -6.18 -16.32
N ALA A 252 -7.02 -7.19 -17.18
CA ALA A 252 -8.17 -8.07 -17.20
C ALA A 252 -8.24 -9.02 -15.98
N LEU A 253 -7.17 -9.14 -15.18
CA LEU A 253 -7.17 -10.00 -13.99
C LEU A 253 -6.65 -9.22 -12.78
N GLN A 254 -7.57 -8.91 -11.87
CA GLN A 254 -7.28 -8.28 -10.59
C GLN A 254 -7.15 -9.35 -9.50
N VAL A 255 -6.33 -9.06 -8.49
CA VAL A 255 -6.05 -9.97 -7.38
C VAL A 255 -6.02 -9.23 -6.05
N ALA A 256 -6.64 -9.80 -5.02
CA ALA A 256 -6.52 -9.30 -3.66
C ALA A 256 -6.57 -10.43 -2.63
N ALA A 257 -6.04 -10.17 -1.43
CA ALA A 257 -6.20 -11.06 -0.29
C ALA A 257 -7.56 -10.80 0.38
N TYR A 258 -8.48 -11.77 0.37
CA TYR A 258 -9.83 -11.63 0.91
C TYR A 258 -10.28 -12.92 1.62
N GLU A 259 -10.69 -12.78 2.88
CA GLU A 259 -11.04 -13.84 3.83
C GLU A 259 -9.98 -14.96 3.89
N GLY A 260 -8.72 -14.57 4.02
CA GLY A 260 -7.60 -15.52 4.11
C GLY A 260 -7.37 -16.35 2.84
N CYS A 261 -7.85 -15.89 1.69
CA CYS A 261 -7.57 -16.48 0.37
C CYS A 261 -7.07 -15.41 -0.60
N VAL A 262 -6.41 -15.86 -1.68
CA VAL A 262 -6.05 -15.02 -2.82
C VAL A 262 -7.22 -15.09 -3.80
N CYS A 263 -7.98 -14.00 -3.91
CA CYS A 263 -9.16 -13.94 -4.76
C CYS A 263 -8.80 -13.32 -6.12
N LEU A 264 -9.24 -13.99 -7.18
CA LEU A 264 -9.08 -13.55 -8.55
C LEU A 264 -10.40 -13.03 -9.12
N LEU A 265 -10.34 -11.85 -9.74
CA LEU A 265 -11.44 -11.25 -10.46
C LEU A 265 -11.02 -10.99 -11.90
N ALA A 266 -11.64 -11.71 -12.84
CA ALA A 266 -11.51 -11.40 -14.25
C ALA A 266 -12.47 -10.26 -14.62
N MET A 267 -11.97 -9.25 -15.33
CA MET A 267 -12.70 -8.08 -15.79
C MET A 267 -12.60 -8.01 -17.32
N ASP A 268 -13.72 -7.80 -17.99
CA ASP A 268 -13.76 -7.48 -19.41
C ASP A 268 -13.85 -5.95 -19.55
N TRP A 269 -12.83 -5.33 -20.14
CA TRP A 269 -12.83 -3.88 -20.38
C TRP A 269 -13.62 -3.52 -21.65
N THR A 270 -14.07 -4.50 -22.43
CA THR A 270 -14.61 -4.29 -23.77
C THR A 270 -16.11 -4.56 -23.93
N ASP A 271 -16.78 -5.16 -22.94
CA ASP A 271 -18.21 -5.41 -22.98
C ASP A 271 -18.93 -4.85 -21.73
N VAL A 272 -20.03 -4.14 -21.98
CA VAL A 272 -20.99 -3.56 -21.03
C VAL A 272 -21.63 -4.63 -20.09
N GLU A 273 -21.33 -5.90 -20.30
CA GLU A 273 -21.78 -7.04 -19.49
C GLU A 273 -20.65 -7.61 -18.63
N PHE A 274 -20.59 -7.17 -17.36
CA PHE A 274 -19.75 -7.71 -16.26
C PHE A 274 -19.73 -9.26 -16.08
N ASP A 275 -20.61 -10.00 -16.75
CA ASP A 275 -20.99 -11.38 -16.40
C ASP A 275 -20.33 -12.47 -17.26
N ARG A 276 -19.49 -12.13 -18.24
CA ARG A 276 -19.09 -13.13 -19.27
C ARG A 276 -17.83 -13.96 -18.98
N ARG A 277 -16.97 -13.59 -18.04
CA ARG A 277 -15.82 -14.44 -17.67
C ARG A 277 -15.74 -14.66 -16.17
N SER A 278 -16.22 -15.82 -15.69
CA SER A 278 -15.57 -16.38 -14.51
C SER A 278 -14.14 -16.74 -14.89
N TYR A 279 -13.17 -16.28 -14.08
CA TYR A 279 -11.83 -16.79 -14.21
C TYR A 279 -11.85 -18.31 -13.99
N ASP A 280 -11.35 -19.08 -14.95
CA ASP A 280 -11.34 -20.56 -14.93
C ASP A 280 -9.93 -21.12 -15.22
N GLY A 281 -8.91 -20.30 -14.98
CA GLY A 281 -7.51 -20.61 -15.26
C GLY A 281 -6.87 -21.64 -14.31
N ASN A 282 -5.68 -22.09 -14.71
CA ASN A 282 -4.72 -22.90 -13.96
C ASN A 282 -4.37 -22.33 -12.56
N PHE A 283 -4.42 -21.01 -12.31
CA PHE A 283 -4.09 -20.45 -10.99
C PHE A 283 -5.04 -20.98 -9.90
N LEU A 284 -6.28 -21.34 -10.25
CA LEU A 284 -7.26 -21.95 -9.33
C LEU A 284 -6.86 -23.35 -8.85
N ARG A 285 -5.84 -23.97 -9.44
CA ARG A 285 -5.29 -25.24 -8.93
C ARG A 285 -4.55 -25.05 -7.61
N HIS A 286 -4.12 -23.83 -7.30
CA HIS A 286 -3.52 -23.55 -6.00
C HIS A 286 -4.60 -23.45 -4.93
N ARG A 287 -4.45 -24.21 -3.83
CA ARG A 287 -5.45 -24.31 -2.75
C ARG A 287 -5.87 -22.97 -2.12
N MET A 288 -4.98 -21.98 -2.15
CA MET A 288 -5.23 -20.66 -1.56
C MET A 288 -5.90 -19.70 -2.55
N VAL A 289 -5.96 -20.05 -3.82
CA VAL A 289 -6.44 -19.19 -4.89
C VAL A 289 -7.87 -19.58 -5.21
N ARG A 290 -8.77 -18.61 -5.21
CA ARG A 290 -10.19 -18.82 -5.54
C ARG A 290 -10.71 -17.69 -6.41
N LYS A 291 -11.86 -17.92 -7.03
CA LYS A 291 -12.60 -16.86 -7.72
C LYS A 291 -13.21 -15.90 -6.70
N MET A 292 -13.30 -14.64 -7.05
CA MET A 292 -13.99 -13.64 -6.24
C MET A 292 -15.49 -13.99 -6.10
N ASP A 293 -16.08 -13.65 -4.95
CA ASP A 293 -17.48 -13.91 -4.69
C ASP A 293 -18.39 -13.08 -5.62
N ARG A 294 -19.16 -13.77 -6.45
CA ARG A 294 -20.15 -13.16 -7.35
C ARG A 294 -21.23 -12.41 -6.58
N SER A 295 -21.56 -12.83 -5.35
CA SER A 295 -22.58 -12.15 -4.53
C SER A 295 -22.12 -10.75 -4.13
N LEU A 296 -20.85 -10.59 -3.75
CA LEU A 296 -20.26 -9.30 -3.41
C LEU A 296 -20.19 -8.37 -4.64
N ILE A 297 -19.78 -8.91 -5.79
CA ILE A 297 -19.76 -8.17 -7.07
C ILE A 297 -21.17 -7.77 -7.51
N ARG A 298 -22.18 -8.60 -7.24
CA ARG A 298 -23.57 -8.25 -7.55
C ARG A 298 -24.08 -7.13 -6.65
N ARG A 299 -23.74 -7.16 -5.37
CA ARG A 299 -24.10 -6.09 -4.42
C ARG A 299 -23.51 -4.75 -4.82
N THR A 300 -22.28 -4.72 -5.34
CA THR A 300 -21.75 -3.47 -5.89
C THR A 300 -22.60 -3.02 -7.07
N LYS A 301 -22.95 -3.90 -8.02
CA LYS A 301 -23.81 -3.56 -9.18
C LYS A 301 -25.15 -2.91 -8.79
N ASP A 302 -25.83 -3.43 -7.77
CA ASP A 302 -27.15 -2.97 -7.35
C ASP A 302 -27.13 -1.56 -6.70
N LEU A 303 -25.95 -1.01 -6.38
CA LEU A 303 -25.79 0.35 -5.82
C LEU A 303 -25.70 1.44 -6.89
N TRP A 304 -25.62 1.06 -8.18
CA TRP A 304 -25.47 2.01 -9.29
C TRP A 304 -26.81 2.18 -10.03
N VAL A 305 -27.15 3.43 -10.34
CA VAL A 305 -28.40 3.82 -11.02
C VAL A 305 -28.30 3.68 -12.56
N MET A 306 -27.11 3.49 -13.10
CA MET A 306 -26.87 3.41 -14.55
C MET A 306 -26.70 1.94 -14.97
N GLU A 307 -27.42 1.51 -16.01
CA GLU A 307 -27.45 0.13 -16.52
C GLU A 307 -26.09 -0.38 -17.03
N ASP A 308 -25.13 0.52 -17.24
CA ASP A 308 -23.80 0.24 -17.78
C ASP A 308 -22.76 0.15 -16.66
N GLY A 309 -22.16 -1.02 -16.46
CA GLY A 309 -21.17 -1.25 -15.41
C GLY A 309 -19.89 -0.42 -15.62
N ARG A 310 -19.48 0.33 -14.59
CA ARG A 310 -18.24 1.11 -14.61
C ARG A 310 -17.01 0.25 -14.29
N PRO A 311 -15.84 0.55 -14.89
CA PRO A 311 -14.59 -0.08 -14.48
C PRO A 311 -14.27 0.31 -13.04
N PHE A 312 -13.80 -0.66 -12.26
CA PHE A 312 -13.34 -0.41 -10.89
C PHE A 312 -12.13 -1.27 -10.58
N LYS A 313 -11.34 -0.82 -9.61
CA LYS A 313 -10.32 -1.63 -8.95
C LYS A 313 -10.80 -2.03 -7.56
N PHE A 314 -10.41 -3.20 -7.09
CA PHE A 314 -10.73 -3.60 -5.72
C PHE A 314 -9.47 -3.94 -4.91
N TYR A 315 -9.53 -3.61 -3.63
CA TYR A 315 -8.42 -3.74 -2.69
C TYR A 315 -8.90 -4.36 -1.40
N ALA A 316 -8.08 -5.26 -0.83
CA ALA A 316 -8.40 -5.92 0.43
C ALA A 316 -7.10 -6.29 1.17
N THR A 317 -7.21 -6.44 2.48
CA THR A 317 -6.07 -6.60 3.40
C THR A 317 -5.96 -8.01 3.99
N GLY A 318 -6.61 -9.00 3.37
CA GLY A 318 -6.71 -10.38 3.87
C GLY A 318 -7.91 -10.63 4.78
N GLY A 319 -8.54 -9.58 5.30
CA GLY A 319 -9.79 -9.65 6.06
C GLY A 319 -11.05 -9.80 5.18
N SER A 320 -12.20 -9.50 5.77
CA SER A 320 -13.52 -9.57 5.10
C SER A 320 -14.04 -8.22 4.61
N ASP A 321 -13.30 -7.13 4.84
CA ASP A 321 -13.62 -5.82 4.28
C ASP A 321 -12.94 -5.67 2.91
N VAL A 322 -13.61 -4.97 1.99
CA VAL A 322 -13.12 -4.72 0.63
C VAL A 322 -13.35 -3.25 0.27
N PHE A 323 -12.41 -2.66 -0.44
CA PHE A 323 -12.56 -1.35 -1.04
C PHE A 323 -12.74 -1.48 -2.55
N PHE A 324 -13.57 -0.61 -3.11
CA PHE A 324 -13.77 -0.45 -4.54
C PHE A 324 -13.42 0.99 -4.90
N VAL A 325 -12.56 1.16 -5.89
CA VAL A 325 -12.18 2.46 -6.44
C VAL A 325 -12.73 2.55 -7.86
N PHE A 326 -13.57 3.54 -8.10
CA PHE A 326 -14.19 3.80 -9.38
C PHE A 326 -13.45 4.96 -10.04
N GLU A 327 -12.88 4.69 -11.20
CA GLU A 327 -12.22 5.70 -12.03
C GLU A 327 -13.23 6.08 -13.13
N GLU A 328 -13.83 7.27 -13.04
CA GLU A 328 -14.66 7.82 -14.12
C GLU A 328 -13.77 8.37 -15.25
N GLU A 329 -14.30 8.43 -16.49
CA GLU A 329 -13.74 9.28 -17.55
C GLU A 329 -13.99 10.77 -17.20
N GLY A 330 -13.27 11.26 -16.19
CA GLY A 330 -13.47 12.56 -15.56
C GLY A 330 -12.69 12.67 -14.24
N GLU A 331 -12.54 13.87 -13.70
CA GLU A 331 -11.73 14.13 -12.50
C GLU A 331 -12.35 13.60 -11.19
N GLU A 332 -13.52 12.96 -11.24
CA GLU A 332 -14.25 12.48 -10.06
C GLU A 332 -13.87 11.04 -9.73
N LEU A 333 -13.26 10.85 -8.56
CA LEU A 333 -12.91 9.56 -7.98
C LEU A 333 -13.90 9.22 -6.88
N GLU A 334 -14.52 8.04 -6.98
CA GLU A 334 -15.37 7.51 -5.93
C GLU A 334 -14.74 6.28 -5.29
N VAL A 335 -14.82 6.20 -3.97
CA VAL A 335 -14.32 5.06 -3.20
C VAL A 335 -15.44 4.51 -2.34
N ALA A 336 -15.77 3.24 -2.52
CA ALA A 336 -16.72 2.53 -1.69
C ALA A 336 -16.02 1.50 -0.81
N LYS A 337 -16.55 1.28 0.40
CA LYS A 337 -16.11 0.22 1.30
C LYS A 337 -17.26 -0.75 1.53
N TYR A 338 -16.99 -2.03 1.33
CA TYR A 338 -17.78 -3.12 1.88
C TYR A 338 -17.30 -3.43 3.30
N SER A 339 -18.23 -3.40 4.26
CA SER A 339 -18.02 -3.85 5.62
C SER A 339 -18.74 -5.17 5.84
N ALA A 340 -17.98 -6.24 6.07
CA ALA A 340 -18.57 -7.55 6.34
C ALA A 340 -19.28 -7.61 7.70
N GLU A 341 -18.83 -6.82 8.68
CA GLU A 341 -19.48 -6.71 10.00
C GLU A 341 -20.92 -6.19 9.88
N LEU A 342 -21.13 -5.21 9.02
CA LEU A 342 -22.43 -4.57 8.80
C LEU A 342 -23.22 -5.22 7.66
N ASP A 343 -22.59 -6.11 6.89
CA ASP A 343 -23.09 -6.67 5.64
C ASP A 343 -23.56 -5.58 4.65
N MET A 344 -22.86 -4.44 4.63
CA MET A 344 -23.25 -3.25 3.87
C MET A 344 -22.08 -2.65 3.10
N ILE A 345 -22.41 -2.01 1.98
CA ILE A 345 -21.50 -1.18 1.21
C ILE A 345 -21.91 0.27 1.38
N TYR A 346 -20.93 1.15 1.59
CA TYR A 346 -21.15 2.59 1.66
C TYR A 346 -20.00 3.33 0.98
N PHE A 347 -20.29 4.52 0.48
CA PHE A 347 -19.29 5.42 -0.07
C PHE A 347 -18.51 6.10 1.06
N LEU A 348 -17.19 6.19 0.87
CA LEU A 348 -16.33 7.00 1.71
C LEU A 348 -16.50 8.48 1.35
N ALA A 349 -15.98 9.37 2.20
CA ALA A 349 -15.95 10.79 1.89
C ALA A 349 -15.23 11.06 0.56
N ASP A 350 -15.59 12.15 -0.11
CA ASP A 350 -14.95 12.56 -1.36
C ASP A 350 -13.44 12.72 -1.16
N PRO A 351 -12.60 12.10 -2.01
CA PRO A 351 -11.17 12.28 -1.96
C PRO A 351 -10.78 13.76 -2.08
N PRO A 352 -9.90 14.30 -1.20
CA PRO A 352 -9.47 15.69 -1.25
C PRO A 352 -8.45 15.97 -2.37
N PHE A 353 -8.22 15.00 -3.24
CA PHE A 353 -7.33 15.02 -4.37
C PHE A 353 -8.13 14.64 -5.61
N ARG A 354 -7.76 15.21 -6.74
CA ARG A 354 -8.28 14.74 -8.02
C ARG A 354 -7.48 13.52 -8.42
N GLY A 355 -8.15 12.53 -9.01
CA GLY A 355 -7.43 11.43 -9.65
C GLY A 355 -6.58 12.04 -10.74
N ALA A 356 -5.27 12.08 -10.53
CA ALA A 356 -4.39 12.48 -11.61
C ALA A 356 -4.62 11.47 -12.76
N HIS A 357 -4.68 11.96 -14.00
CA HIS A 357 -4.61 11.14 -15.22
C HIS A 357 -3.23 10.44 -15.34
N GLU A 358 -2.75 9.80 -14.28
CA GLU A 358 -1.50 9.05 -14.20
C GLU A 358 -1.55 7.76 -15.05
N PHE A 359 -2.73 7.42 -15.58
CA PHE A 359 -2.87 6.38 -16.62
C PHE A 359 -2.46 6.84 -18.03
N HIS A 360 -2.07 8.11 -18.22
CA HIS A 360 -1.47 8.49 -19.50
C HIS A 360 -0.01 8.00 -19.59
N LEU A 361 0.14 6.82 -20.21
CA LEU A 361 1.06 6.69 -21.33
C LEU A 361 2.53 7.00 -21.03
N ARG A 362 3.12 6.43 -19.99
CA ARG A 362 4.52 5.97 -20.10
C ARG A 362 4.57 4.60 -20.80
N GLY A 363 4.07 4.52 -22.05
CA GLY A 363 4.33 3.34 -22.87
C GLY A 363 3.55 3.10 -24.17
N PHE A 364 2.32 3.58 -24.33
CA PHE A 364 1.54 3.31 -25.55
C PHE A 364 1.84 4.30 -26.69
N LEU A 365 3.03 4.21 -27.30
CA LEU A 365 3.26 4.77 -28.64
C LEU A 365 3.66 3.62 -29.58
N PRO A 366 2.73 3.04 -30.35
CA PRO A 366 3.01 1.86 -31.18
C PRO A 366 4.00 2.08 -32.33
N HIS A 367 4.56 3.27 -32.54
CA HIS A 367 5.18 3.62 -33.84
C HIS A 367 6.49 4.41 -33.84
N VAL A 368 7.25 4.52 -32.74
CA VAL A 368 8.60 5.13 -32.83
C VAL A 368 9.68 4.08 -32.72
N ILE A 369 9.96 3.49 -33.88
CA ILE A 369 11.07 2.62 -34.17
C ILE A 369 12.39 3.44 -34.15
N HIS A 370 13.39 2.88 -33.46
CA HIS A 370 14.81 3.25 -33.46
C HIS A 370 15.18 4.61 -32.84
N THR A 371 15.24 4.67 -31.51
CA THR A 371 16.46 4.97 -30.70
C THR A 371 16.04 5.25 -29.24
N TRP A 372 16.62 4.50 -28.29
CA TRP A 372 16.32 4.39 -26.84
C TRP A 372 15.40 3.23 -26.43
N GLU A 373 15.89 2.03 -26.75
CA GLU A 373 16.06 0.88 -25.86
C GLU A 373 15.52 0.97 -24.40
N PHE A 374 14.45 0.20 -24.15
CA PHE A 374 14.18 -0.65 -22.97
C PHE A 374 13.96 0.00 -21.59
N MET A 375 12.81 0.67 -21.36
CA MET A 375 12.24 0.78 -20.00
C MET A 375 11.02 -0.14 -19.86
N PRO A 376 10.94 -0.99 -18.82
CA PRO A 376 9.73 -1.77 -18.55
C PRO A 376 8.56 -0.82 -18.24
N HIS A 377 7.39 -1.07 -18.84
CA HIS A 377 6.19 -0.28 -18.59
C HIS A 377 5.63 -0.67 -17.22
N VAL A 378 6.20 -0.10 -16.15
CA VAL A 378 5.67 -0.28 -14.79
C VAL A 378 4.38 0.55 -14.70
N ILE A 379 3.23 -0.14 -14.74
CA ILE A 379 1.94 0.47 -14.42
C ILE A 379 1.94 0.71 -12.91
N HIS A 380 2.16 1.95 -12.49
CA HIS A 380 2.06 2.35 -11.10
C HIS A 380 0.58 2.36 -10.69
N ASP A 381 0.22 1.49 -9.75
CA ASP A 381 -1.07 1.57 -9.08
C ASP A 381 -0.90 2.44 -7.82
N PRO A 382 -1.47 3.65 -7.73
CA PRO A 382 -1.29 4.53 -6.56
C PRO A 382 -2.10 4.09 -5.33
N TRP A 383 -2.97 3.09 -5.45
CA TRP A 383 -3.95 2.72 -4.43
C TRP A 383 -3.56 1.50 -3.63
N CYS A 384 -3.55 1.56 -2.30
CA CYS A 384 -3.25 0.41 -1.46
C CYS A 384 -4.24 0.26 -0.31
N ALA A 385 -4.64 -0.95 0.04
CA ALA A 385 -5.35 -1.22 1.28
C ALA A 385 -4.37 -1.71 2.35
N ILE A 386 -4.50 -1.19 3.58
CA ILE A 386 -3.63 -1.53 4.71
C ILE A 386 -4.45 -1.73 5.99
N ILE A 387 -3.91 -2.51 6.93
CA ILE A 387 -4.39 -2.54 8.32
C ILE A 387 -3.45 -1.66 9.14
N PRO A 388 -3.87 -0.47 9.60
CA PRO A 388 -2.97 0.46 10.25
C PRO A 388 -2.33 -0.12 11.52
N THR A 389 -1.04 0.18 11.75
CA THR A 389 -0.34 -0.28 12.96
C THR A 389 0.13 0.90 13.81
N PRO A 390 -0.29 1.01 15.09
CA PRO A 390 0.08 2.12 15.96
C PRO A 390 1.55 2.10 16.39
N GLY A 391 2.28 1.04 16.08
CA GLY A 391 3.66 0.87 16.52
C GLY A 391 4.58 0.49 15.37
N VAL A 392 5.86 0.72 15.62
CA VAL A 392 6.97 0.24 14.82
C VAL A 392 7.90 -0.57 15.72
N ASN A 393 8.79 -1.38 15.14
CA ASN A 393 9.81 -2.06 15.91
C ASN A 393 10.72 -1.03 16.59
N ALA A 394 10.77 -1.04 17.92
CA ALA A 394 11.56 -0.12 18.73
C ALA A 394 13.08 -0.38 18.66
N GLU A 395 13.49 -1.57 18.21
CA GLU A 395 14.90 -1.94 18.04
C GLU A 395 15.53 -1.30 16.80
N GLN A 396 14.71 -0.78 15.88
CA GLN A 396 15.17 -0.11 14.66
C GLN A 396 15.20 1.41 14.85
N GLU A 397 16.11 2.08 14.15
CA GLU A 397 16.28 3.54 14.22
C GLU A 397 15.30 4.28 13.30
N TRP A 398 14.05 4.39 13.73
CA TRP A 398 13.01 5.10 12.97
C TRP A 398 13.13 6.63 13.08
N ILE A 399 13.11 7.30 11.94
CA ILE A 399 13.15 8.76 11.80
C ILE A 399 11.71 9.30 11.78
N THR A 400 11.47 10.41 12.48
CA THR A 400 10.14 11.06 12.49
C THR A 400 10.04 12.05 11.34
N GLN A 401 8.90 12.07 10.64
CA GLN A 401 8.64 13.04 9.58
C GLN A 401 8.68 14.47 10.14
N PRO A 402 9.32 15.44 9.45
CA PRO A 402 9.27 16.84 9.84
C PRO A 402 7.84 17.36 9.68
N GLN A 403 7.28 17.92 10.75
CA GLN A 403 5.97 18.56 10.69
C GLN A 403 6.07 19.85 9.87
N ARG A 404 5.34 19.95 8.75
CA ARG A 404 5.04 21.26 8.15
C ARG A 404 4.12 22.00 9.11
N HIS A 405 4.67 22.91 9.91
CA HIS A 405 3.85 24.03 10.35
C HIS A 405 3.44 24.77 9.08
N LEU A 406 2.14 24.85 8.83
CA LEU A 406 1.58 25.76 7.82
C LEU A 406 2.06 27.17 8.18
N LEU A 407 3.18 27.61 7.60
CA LEU A 407 3.51 29.01 7.49
C LEU A 407 2.48 29.58 6.54
N GLN A 408 1.39 30.08 7.13
CA GLN A 408 0.43 30.91 6.46
C GLN A 408 1.21 32.17 6.04
N GLU A 409 1.75 32.18 4.82
CA GLU A 409 2.16 33.43 4.19
C GLU A 409 0.89 34.27 4.04
N VAL A 410 0.67 35.16 5.00
CA VAL A 410 -0.23 36.29 4.86
C VAL A 410 0.36 37.12 3.72
N ARG A 411 -0.05 36.82 2.49
CA ARG A 411 0.06 37.76 1.38
C ARG A 411 -0.87 38.92 1.71
N GLU A 412 -0.31 39.98 2.28
CA GLU A 412 -0.95 41.28 2.30
C GLU A 412 -1.25 41.67 0.84
N THR A 413 -2.52 41.64 0.46
CA THR A 413 -2.98 42.26 -0.77
C THR A 413 -2.83 43.78 -0.62
N PRO A 414 -2.18 44.49 -1.57
CA PRO A 414 -2.18 45.94 -1.56
C PRO A 414 -3.62 46.43 -1.75
N ARG A 415 -4.05 47.36 -0.90
CA ARG A 415 -5.31 48.08 -1.08
C ARG A 415 -5.24 48.86 -2.39
N GLU A 416 -6.20 48.63 -3.28
CA GLU A 416 -6.47 49.52 -4.40
C GLU A 416 -6.80 50.91 -3.84
N GLU A 417 -5.97 51.90 -4.19
CA GLU A 417 -6.29 53.31 -3.95
C GLU A 417 -7.32 53.78 -5.00
N ASP A 418 -8.35 54.45 -4.48
CA ASP A 418 -9.41 55.14 -5.20
C ASP A 418 -8.92 55.89 -6.45
N VAL A 419 -9.43 55.50 -7.62
CA VAL A 419 -9.49 56.41 -8.77
C VAL A 419 -10.75 57.25 -8.60
N GLY A 420 -10.58 58.40 -7.96
CA GLY A 420 -11.59 59.45 -7.91
C GLY A 420 -11.81 60.09 -9.28
N GLU A 421 -13.08 60.24 -9.63
CA GLU A 421 -13.58 61.08 -10.73
C GLU A 421 -13.05 62.52 -10.64
N VAL A 422 -12.57 63.06 -11.77
CA VAL A 422 -12.90 64.42 -12.28
C VAL A 422 -12.88 64.41 -13.80
#